data_AF-A0A9E3UW84-F1
#
_entry.id   AF-A0A9E3UW84-F1
#
_cell.length_a   1.000
_cell.length_b   1.000
_cell.length_c   1.000
_cell.angle_alpha   90.00
_cell.angle_beta   90.00
_cell.angle_gamma   90.00
#
_symmetry.space_group_name_H-M   'P 1'
#
loop_
_entity.id
_entity.type
_entity.pdbx_description
1 polymer ?
#
loop_
_entity_poly.entity_id
_entity_poly.type
_entity_poly.pdbx_seq_one_letter_code
_entity_poly.pdbx_strand_id
1 'polypeptide(L)'
;MIHFIAADYGPSKALEMVAEEIRRASVRTLLNLMGVEGAPVAPETSMLVSGMAFTATGATKEITAINQAISQGIPVALYADTFDCAGREWFEGVREKINILFTPTKGESKKAENLFPHSNIIATGNPLWEASVFPNTRRAEIRTQLEIPEGTKLLFSPLRKETELNERCGLQSGSDYLRRSDLLYRRIPFWYAGKGHPAGSRRRGKFGLGCGDRSHLPESTHDRHPDREGHG
;
A
#
# COMPACT_ATOMS: atom_id res chain seq x y z
N MET A 1 0.06 12.99 25.73
CA MET A 1 0.74 13.17 24.43
C MET A 1 0.53 11.93 23.60
N ILE A 2 0.31 12.04 22.28
CA ILE A 2 0.21 10.87 21.40
C ILE A 2 1.59 10.56 20.82
N HIS A 3 2.06 9.34 21.01
CA HIS A 3 3.35 8.89 20.50
C HIS A 3 3.13 8.01 19.27
N PHE A 4 3.66 8.42 18.12
CA PHE A 4 3.60 7.66 16.88
C PHE A 4 4.91 6.93 16.63
N ILE A 5 4.81 5.65 16.29
CA ILE A 5 5.96 4.81 15.96
C ILE A 5 5.68 4.06 14.67
N ALA A 6 6.62 4.06 13.74
CA ALA A 6 6.55 3.20 12.56
C ALA A 6 7.96 2.90 12.03
N ALA A 7 8.21 1.65 11.65
CA ALA A 7 9.49 1.23 11.09
C ALA A 7 9.50 1.33 9.55
N ASP A 8 8.34 1.22 8.91
CA ASP A 8 8.20 1.19 7.46
C ASP A 8 7.78 2.53 6.85
N TYR A 9 8.16 2.75 5.59
CA TYR A 9 7.86 3.99 4.85
C TYR A 9 6.36 4.32 4.75
N GLY A 10 5.53 3.34 4.36
CA GLY A 10 4.08 3.52 4.20
C GLY A 10 3.40 4.02 5.48
N PRO A 11 3.44 3.26 6.59
CA PRO A 11 2.85 3.70 7.84
C PRO A 11 3.55 4.94 8.40
N SER A 12 4.86 5.10 8.24
CA SER A 12 5.57 6.31 8.69
C SER A 12 4.99 7.58 8.04
N LYS A 13 4.81 7.58 6.72
CA LYS A 13 4.28 8.75 6.01
C LYS A 13 2.82 9.02 6.33
N ALA A 14 2.01 7.97 6.48
CA ALA A 14 0.63 8.15 6.90
C ALA A 14 0.52 8.73 8.32
N LEU A 15 1.29 8.20 9.28
CA LEU A 15 1.27 8.69 10.67
C LEU A 15 1.86 10.09 10.81
N GLU A 16 2.85 10.46 9.99
CA GLU A 16 3.35 11.84 9.91
C GLU A 16 2.22 12.83 9.54
N MET A 17 1.41 12.49 8.54
CA MET A 17 0.25 13.30 8.13
C MET A 17 -0.82 13.38 9.23
N VAL A 18 -1.12 12.26 9.88
CA VAL A 18 -2.09 12.20 10.99
C VAL A 18 -1.62 13.05 12.17
N ALA A 19 -0.35 12.97 12.52
CA ALA A 19 0.23 13.76 13.61
C ALA A 19 0.19 15.27 13.33
N GLU A 20 0.35 15.69 12.07
CA GLU A 20 0.19 17.09 11.68
C GLU A 20 -1.24 17.59 11.94
N GLU A 21 -2.26 16.85 11.53
CA GLU A 21 -3.65 17.23 11.78
C GLU A 21 -4.01 17.22 13.29
N ILE A 22 -3.47 16.28 14.06
CA ILE A 22 -3.63 16.23 15.52
C ILE A 22 -2.95 17.42 16.20
N ARG A 23 -1.78 17.85 15.72
CA ARG A 23 -1.10 19.05 16.23
C ARG A 23 -1.91 20.32 15.95
N ARG A 24 -2.62 20.41 14.82
CA ARG A 24 -3.54 21.52 14.54
C ARG A 24 -4.70 21.59 15.53
N ALA A 25 -5.12 20.45 16.07
CA ALA A 25 -6.08 20.37 17.16
C ALA A 25 -5.45 20.66 18.55
N SER A 26 -4.24 21.21 18.61
CA SER A 26 -3.49 21.54 19.84
C SER A 26 -3.14 20.34 20.72
N VAL A 27 -3.12 19.13 20.16
CA VAL A 27 -2.69 17.92 20.88
C VAL A 27 -1.20 17.68 20.63
N ARG A 28 -0.42 17.51 21.71
CA ARG A 28 1.02 17.21 21.63
C ARG A 28 1.26 15.83 21.01
N THR A 29 2.20 15.75 20.08
CA THR A 29 2.62 14.50 19.42
C THR A 29 4.13 14.28 19.52
N LEU A 30 4.56 13.03 19.62
CA LEU A 30 5.96 12.60 19.48
C LEU A 30 6.07 11.62 18.31
N LEU A 31 7.08 11.75 17.46
CA LEU A 31 7.26 10.94 16.24
C LEU A 31 8.58 10.16 16.30
N ASN A 32 8.50 8.82 16.28
CA ASN A 32 9.64 7.93 16.03
C ASN A 32 9.34 7.10 14.78
N LEU A 33 9.60 7.71 13.62
CA LEU A 33 9.26 7.16 12.32
C LEU A 33 10.54 6.75 11.58
N MET A 34 10.45 5.79 10.65
CA MET A 34 11.56 5.38 9.78
C MET A 34 12.80 4.86 10.54
N GLY A 35 12.62 3.79 11.31
CA GLY A 35 13.76 2.94 11.73
C GLY A 35 14.54 3.43 12.95
N VAL A 36 14.06 4.43 13.69
CA VAL A 36 14.63 4.82 14.99
C VAL A 36 14.62 3.62 15.91
N GLU A 37 15.81 3.13 16.28
CA GLU A 37 15.97 1.95 17.12
C GLU A 37 15.58 2.23 18.56
N GLY A 38 14.66 1.41 19.09
CA GLY A 38 14.45 1.29 20.53
C GLY A 38 14.13 2.59 21.25
N ALA A 39 13.60 3.59 20.55
CA ALA A 39 13.27 4.85 21.18
C ALA A 39 12.17 4.59 22.23
N PRO A 40 12.47 4.81 23.52
CA PRO A 40 11.56 4.42 24.58
C PRO A 40 10.24 5.17 24.46
N VAL A 41 9.15 4.51 24.84
CA VAL A 41 7.86 5.18 25.03
C VAL A 41 8.05 6.27 26.09
N ALA A 42 7.76 7.51 25.71
CA ALA A 42 8.00 8.66 26.58
C ALA A 42 7.04 8.62 27.79
N PRO A 43 7.48 8.97 29.02
CA PRO A 43 6.66 8.85 30.23
C PRO A 43 5.32 9.61 30.19
N GLU A 44 5.24 10.71 29.45
CA GLU A 44 4.03 11.53 29.29
C GLU A 44 3.11 11.07 28.14
N THR A 45 3.42 9.92 27.53
CA THR A 45 2.61 9.29 26.50
C THR A 45 1.27 8.84 27.08
N SER A 46 0.19 9.39 26.55
CA SER A 46 -1.19 9.03 26.93
C SER A 46 -1.79 7.99 26.00
N MET A 47 -1.20 7.79 24.83
CA MET A 47 -1.56 6.76 23.85
C MET A 47 -0.38 6.52 22.92
N LEU A 48 -0.12 5.25 22.61
CA LEU A 48 0.82 4.85 21.57
C LEU A 48 0.03 4.51 20.30
N VAL A 49 0.45 5.05 19.15
CA VAL A 49 -0.04 4.66 17.83
C VAL A 49 1.13 4.06 17.05
N SER A 50 1.07 2.76 16.80
CA SER A 50 2.09 2.05 16.04
C SER A 50 1.62 1.76 14.62
N GLY A 51 2.52 1.86 13.66
CA GLY A 51 2.38 1.20 12.37
C GLY A 51 2.34 -0.32 12.52
N MET A 52 2.12 -0.99 11.40
CA MET A 52 2.36 -2.41 11.25
C MET A 52 3.42 -2.58 10.16
N ALA A 53 4.65 -2.91 10.53
CA ALA A 53 5.75 -3.12 9.59
C ALA A 53 5.63 -4.44 8.82
N PHE A 54 6.11 -4.42 7.59
CA PHE A 54 6.03 -5.51 6.61
C PHE A 54 7.08 -6.58 6.89
N THR A 55 8.26 -6.20 7.37
CA THR A 55 9.32 -7.13 7.72
C THR A 55 9.31 -7.45 9.21
N ALA A 56 9.70 -8.67 9.58
CA ALA A 56 9.84 -9.07 10.98
C ALA A 56 10.80 -8.15 11.75
N THR A 57 11.93 -7.75 11.15
CA THR A 57 12.89 -6.82 11.76
C THR A 57 12.29 -5.46 12.07
N GLY A 58 11.49 -4.90 11.13
CA GLY A 58 10.75 -3.66 11.38
C GLY A 58 9.71 -3.84 12.49
N ALA A 59 8.99 -4.97 12.45
CA ALA A 59 7.95 -5.28 13.43
C ALA A 59 8.51 -5.44 14.85
N THR A 60 9.70 -6.02 15.02
CA THR A 60 10.34 -6.13 16.34
C THR A 60 10.47 -4.77 17.02
N LYS A 61 10.87 -3.73 16.27
CA LYS A 61 11.01 -2.37 16.83
C LYS A 61 9.66 -1.81 17.32
N GLU A 62 8.62 -1.99 16.52
CA GLU A 62 7.25 -1.59 16.86
C GLU A 62 6.70 -2.39 18.06
N ILE A 63 6.88 -3.71 18.06
CA ILE A 63 6.44 -4.62 19.13
C ILE A 63 7.14 -4.34 20.45
N THR A 64 8.43 -4.00 20.45
CA THR A 64 9.14 -3.58 21.68
C THR A 64 8.48 -2.37 22.30
N ALA A 65 8.15 -1.34 21.51
CA ALA A 65 7.47 -0.15 22.03
C ALA A 65 6.03 -0.44 22.45
N ILE A 66 5.30 -1.30 21.72
CA ILE A 66 3.96 -1.77 22.11
C ILE A 66 4.01 -2.46 23.47
N ASN A 67 4.94 -3.38 23.69
CA ASN A 67 5.09 -4.08 24.96
C ASN A 67 5.46 -3.12 26.11
N GLN A 68 6.30 -2.11 25.84
CA GLN A 68 6.61 -1.07 26.81
C GLN A 68 5.38 -0.22 27.16
N ALA A 69 4.57 0.19 26.17
CA ALA A 69 3.34 0.92 26.43
C ALA A 69 2.35 0.08 27.26
N ILE A 70 2.17 -1.19 26.91
CA ILE A 70 1.30 -2.13 27.64
C ILE A 70 1.75 -2.29 29.09
N SER A 71 3.06 -2.46 29.36
CA SER A 71 3.56 -2.62 30.73
C SER A 71 3.39 -1.36 31.58
N GLN A 72 3.29 -0.20 30.94
CA GLN A 72 3.00 1.10 31.57
C GLN A 72 1.49 1.39 31.66
N GLY A 73 0.61 0.49 31.20
CA GLY A 73 -0.83 0.72 31.16
C GLY A 73 -1.27 1.77 30.13
N ILE A 74 -0.42 2.09 29.16
CA ILE A 74 -0.71 3.06 28.10
C ILE A 74 -1.52 2.35 27.01
N PRO A 75 -2.68 2.90 26.59
CA PRO A 75 -3.46 2.30 25.52
C PRO A 75 -2.71 2.35 24.19
N VAL A 76 -2.86 1.27 23.42
CA VAL A 76 -2.18 1.07 22.14
C VAL A 76 -3.20 1.02 20.99
N ALA A 77 -2.92 1.79 19.95
CA ALA A 77 -3.56 1.68 18.66
C ALA A 77 -2.57 1.14 17.61
N LEU A 78 -3.06 0.28 16.72
CA LEU A 78 -2.33 -0.14 15.53
C LEU A 78 -2.89 0.55 14.28
N TYR A 79 -2.03 0.86 13.33
CA TYR A 79 -2.36 1.44 12.04
C TYR A 79 -1.95 0.49 10.90
N ALA A 80 -2.95 -0.16 10.30
CA ALA A 80 -2.80 -0.96 9.09
C ALA A 80 -2.85 -0.05 7.85
N ASP A 81 -1.70 0.22 7.26
CA ASP A 81 -1.58 1.14 6.12
C ASP A 81 -2.01 0.52 4.77
N THR A 82 -2.07 -0.80 4.66
CA THR A 82 -2.45 -1.49 3.43
C THR A 82 -3.25 -2.75 3.73
N PHE A 83 -3.62 -3.47 2.67
CA PHE A 83 -4.38 -4.71 2.75
C PHE A 83 -3.59 -5.81 3.48
N ASP A 84 -4.32 -6.64 4.22
CA ASP A 84 -3.86 -7.81 4.94
C ASP A 84 -2.80 -7.52 6.03
N CYS A 85 -2.55 -6.25 6.39
CA CYS A 85 -1.64 -5.88 7.48
C CYS A 85 -2.03 -6.51 8.82
N ALA A 86 -3.33 -6.58 9.12
CA ALA A 86 -3.85 -7.17 10.36
C ALA A 86 -3.46 -8.66 10.53
N GLY A 87 -3.29 -9.37 9.41
CA GLY A 87 -2.96 -10.80 9.37
C GLY A 87 -1.49 -11.13 9.61
N ARG A 88 -0.60 -10.13 9.74
CA ARG A 88 0.85 -10.37 9.88
C ARG A 88 1.18 -11.12 11.17
N GLU A 89 1.91 -12.22 11.04
CA GLU A 89 2.20 -13.17 12.11
C GLU A 89 3.04 -12.57 13.24
N TRP A 90 3.97 -11.66 12.93
CA TRP A 90 4.82 -11.02 13.94
C TRP A 90 4.02 -10.23 14.98
N PHE A 91 2.81 -9.75 14.67
CA PHE A 91 1.95 -9.04 15.61
C PHE A 91 1.04 -9.96 16.45
N GLU A 92 1.05 -11.27 16.21
CA GLU A 92 0.14 -12.22 16.87
C GLU A 92 0.19 -12.11 18.40
N GLY A 93 1.39 -12.07 18.99
CA GLY A 93 1.59 -12.01 20.44
C GLY A 93 1.10 -10.74 21.14
N VAL A 94 0.70 -9.71 20.38
CA VAL A 94 0.18 -8.45 20.95
C VAL A 94 -1.30 -8.20 20.63
N ARG A 95 -1.94 -8.97 19.73
CA ARG A 95 -3.28 -8.66 19.21
C ARG A 95 -4.36 -8.50 20.28
N GLU A 96 -4.38 -9.40 21.26
CA GLU A 96 -5.38 -9.38 22.35
C GLU A 96 -5.24 -8.16 23.27
N LYS A 97 -4.11 -7.46 23.22
CA LYS A 97 -3.78 -6.32 24.08
C LYS A 97 -3.98 -4.97 23.39
N ILE A 98 -4.38 -4.97 22.12
CA ILE A 98 -4.58 -3.75 21.34
C ILE A 98 -5.95 -3.15 21.64
N ASN A 99 -6.00 -1.85 21.90
CA ASN A 99 -7.25 -1.14 22.19
C ASN A 99 -7.97 -0.70 20.90
N ILE A 100 -7.22 -0.25 19.89
CA ILE A 100 -7.78 0.28 18.64
C ILE A 100 -7.00 -0.26 17.45
N LEU A 101 -7.69 -0.66 16.38
CA LEU A 101 -7.08 -0.97 15.10
C LEU A 101 -7.67 -0.08 14.00
N PHE A 102 -6.84 0.75 13.40
CA PHE A 102 -7.19 1.54 12.22
C PHE A 102 -6.89 0.72 10.96
N THR A 103 -7.86 0.61 10.06
CA THR A 103 -7.73 -0.13 8.80
C THR A 103 -8.06 0.76 7.60
N PRO A 104 -7.60 0.41 6.38
CA PRO A 104 -7.80 1.26 5.21
C PRO A 104 -9.20 1.12 4.61
N THR A 105 -9.93 0.03 4.89
CA THR A 105 -11.26 -0.20 4.33
C THR A 105 -12.15 -0.99 5.28
N LYS A 106 -13.48 -0.90 5.10
CA LYS A 106 -14.44 -1.73 5.84
C LYS A 106 -14.24 -3.24 5.63
N GLY A 107 -13.77 -3.64 4.44
CA GLY A 107 -13.45 -5.03 4.16
C GLY A 107 -12.28 -5.55 5.02
N GLU A 108 -11.26 -4.72 5.20
CA GLU A 108 -10.13 -5.02 6.07
C GLU A 108 -10.52 -5.01 7.55
N SER A 109 -11.39 -4.08 7.98
CA SER A 109 -11.96 -4.12 9.34
C SER A 109 -12.63 -5.45 9.64
N LYS A 110 -13.51 -5.92 8.74
CA LYS A 110 -14.25 -7.17 8.92
C LYS A 110 -13.32 -8.39 9.00
N LYS A 111 -12.24 -8.42 8.20
CA LYS A 111 -11.23 -9.49 8.30
C LYS A 111 -10.52 -9.47 9.66
N ALA A 112 -10.26 -8.28 10.20
CA ALA A 112 -9.50 -8.10 11.42
C ALA A 112 -10.30 -8.43 12.70
N GLU A 113 -11.63 -8.41 12.67
CA GLU A 113 -12.50 -8.74 13.83
C GLU A 113 -12.15 -10.09 14.47
N ASN A 114 -11.81 -11.10 13.67
CA ASN A 114 -11.44 -12.42 14.17
C ASN A 114 -10.03 -12.46 14.77
N LEU A 115 -9.16 -11.52 14.40
CA LEU A 115 -7.76 -11.48 14.83
C LEU A 115 -7.57 -10.57 16.05
N PHE A 116 -8.45 -9.59 16.24
CA PHE A 116 -8.39 -8.57 17.28
C PHE A 116 -9.72 -8.52 18.07
N PRO A 117 -10.05 -9.58 18.84
CA PRO A 117 -11.37 -9.77 19.43
C PRO A 117 -11.77 -8.72 20.49
N HIS A 118 -10.80 -7.97 21.02
CA HIS A 118 -11.02 -6.97 22.07
C HIS A 118 -10.76 -5.54 21.60
N SER A 119 -10.33 -5.35 20.35
CA SER A 119 -10.01 -4.03 19.82
C SER A 119 -11.24 -3.35 19.24
N ASN A 120 -11.30 -2.02 19.36
CA ASN A 120 -12.20 -1.21 18.55
C ASN A 120 -11.61 -1.05 17.14
N ILE A 121 -12.23 -1.65 16.13
CA ILE A 121 -11.72 -1.68 14.76
C ILE A 121 -12.40 -0.62 13.91
N ILE A 122 -11.63 0.34 13.39
CA ILE A 122 -12.14 1.53 12.70
C ILE A 122 -11.58 1.59 11.29
N ALA A 123 -12.45 1.56 10.27
CA ALA A 123 -12.07 1.82 8.89
C ALA A 123 -11.91 3.33 8.68
N THR A 124 -10.67 3.80 8.50
CA THR A 124 -10.33 5.23 8.39
C THR A 124 -9.89 5.66 6.99
N GLY A 125 -9.57 4.71 6.11
CA GLY A 125 -8.87 5.03 4.87
C GLY A 125 -7.36 5.02 5.06
N ASN A 126 -6.63 5.50 4.05
CA ASN A 126 -5.20 5.74 4.15
C ASN A 126 -4.91 7.16 3.63
N PRO A 127 -4.46 8.11 4.48
CA PRO A 127 -4.20 9.48 4.07
C PRO A 127 -3.15 9.58 2.96
N LEU A 128 -2.21 8.63 2.89
CA LEU A 128 -1.23 8.57 1.80
C LEU A 128 -1.89 8.22 0.46
N TRP A 129 -2.93 7.36 0.48
CA TRP A 129 -3.69 7.05 -0.73
C TRP A 129 -4.54 8.24 -1.15
N GLU A 130 -5.21 8.90 -0.20
CA GLU A 130 -6.01 10.10 -0.47
C GLU A 130 -5.17 11.22 -1.08
N ALA A 131 -4.01 11.52 -0.49
CA ALA A 131 -3.07 12.51 -1.05
C ALA A 131 -2.54 12.12 -2.43
N SER A 132 -2.48 10.82 -2.75
CA SER A 132 -2.07 10.37 -4.08
C SER A 132 -3.18 10.44 -5.13
N VAL A 133 -4.45 10.28 -4.72
CA VAL A 133 -5.63 10.37 -5.60
C VAL A 133 -6.00 11.83 -5.85
N PHE A 134 -5.83 12.69 -4.83
CA PHE A 134 -6.14 14.11 -4.87
C PHE A 134 -4.88 14.94 -4.59
N PRO A 135 -3.89 14.93 -5.49
CA PRO A 135 -2.67 15.69 -5.28
C PRO A 135 -2.95 17.20 -5.33
N ASN A 136 -2.34 17.94 -4.39
CA ASN A 136 -2.41 19.41 -4.37
C ASN A 136 -1.54 20.08 -5.46
N THR A 137 -0.80 19.29 -6.22
CA THR A 137 0.12 19.78 -7.26
C THR A 137 -0.47 19.56 -8.64
N ARG A 138 -0.39 20.57 -9.50
CA ARG A 138 -0.87 20.47 -10.88
C ARG A 138 0.09 19.66 -11.74
N ARG A 139 -0.43 19.03 -12.79
CA ARG A 139 0.38 18.30 -13.77
C ARG A 139 1.51 19.17 -14.35
N ALA A 140 1.24 20.43 -14.67
CA ALA A 140 2.23 21.35 -15.22
C ALA A 140 3.39 21.59 -14.24
N GLU A 141 3.07 21.79 -12.95
CA GLU A 141 4.07 22.01 -11.90
C GLU A 141 4.98 20.79 -11.70
N ILE A 142 4.40 19.58 -11.64
CA ILE A 142 5.18 18.33 -11.56
C ILE A 142 6.13 18.22 -12.76
N ARG A 143 5.67 18.56 -13.96
CA ARG A 143 6.50 18.50 -15.17
C ARG A 143 7.63 19.50 -15.15
N THR A 144 7.38 20.72 -14.69
CA THR A 144 8.42 21.74 -14.51
C THR A 144 9.46 21.27 -13.49
N GLN A 145 9.02 20.73 -12.34
CA GLN A 145 9.92 20.20 -11.30
C GLN A 145 10.81 19.06 -11.80
N LEU A 146 10.30 18.22 -12.70
CA LEU A 146 11.02 17.10 -13.28
C LEU A 146 11.70 17.43 -14.63
N GLU A 147 11.69 18.70 -15.04
CA GLU A 147 12.26 19.16 -16.32
C GLU A 147 11.70 18.40 -17.55
N ILE A 148 10.42 18.06 -17.54
CA ILE A 148 9.75 17.29 -18.60
C ILE A 148 9.03 18.26 -19.56
N PRO A 149 9.47 18.41 -20.82
CA PRO A 149 8.86 19.33 -21.78
C PRO A 149 7.38 19.07 -22.01
N GLU A 150 6.58 20.11 -22.27
CA GLU A 150 5.16 19.92 -22.60
C GLU A 150 4.97 19.02 -23.84
N GLY A 151 3.91 18.21 -23.85
CA GLY A 151 3.64 17.26 -24.95
C GLY A 151 4.41 15.92 -24.88
N THR A 152 5.48 15.82 -24.08
CA THR A 152 6.16 14.53 -23.86
C THR A 152 5.23 13.51 -23.20
N LYS A 153 5.03 12.36 -23.86
CA LYS A 153 4.35 11.19 -23.29
C LYS A 153 5.28 10.52 -22.29
N LEU A 154 4.77 10.13 -21.12
CA LEU A 154 5.53 9.41 -20.10
C LEU A 154 4.97 7.99 -19.96
N LEU A 155 5.86 7.01 -19.87
CA LEU A 155 5.52 5.64 -19.51
C LEU A 155 6.02 5.37 -18.10
N PHE A 156 5.10 5.12 -17.18
CA PHE A 156 5.43 4.72 -15.82
C PHE A 156 5.51 3.21 -15.73
N SER A 157 6.67 2.70 -15.31
CA SER A 157 6.88 1.28 -15.04
C SER A 157 7.26 1.11 -13.57
N PRO A 158 6.27 0.96 -12.66
CA PRO A 158 6.58 0.70 -11.25
C PRO A 158 7.30 -0.64 -11.13
N LEU A 159 8.48 -0.61 -10.51
CA LEU A 159 9.22 -1.82 -10.16
C LEU A 159 8.72 -2.38 -8.83
N ARG A 160 8.89 -3.69 -8.64
CA ARG A 160 8.59 -4.33 -7.36
C ARG A 160 9.66 -3.97 -6.33
N LYS A 161 9.34 -4.17 -5.05
CA LYS A 161 10.30 -3.93 -3.95
C LYS A 161 11.44 -4.94 -3.97
N GLU A 162 11.19 -6.12 -4.54
CA GLU A 162 12.12 -7.23 -4.65
C GLU A 162 13.00 -7.08 -5.90
N THR A 163 14.23 -6.60 -5.72
CA THR A 163 15.19 -6.34 -6.81
C THR A 163 15.44 -7.56 -7.68
N GLU A 164 15.58 -8.75 -7.09
CA GLU A 164 15.79 -10.01 -7.82
C GLU A 164 14.63 -10.34 -8.78
N LEU A 165 13.39 -10.04 -8.39
CA LEU A 165 12.24 -10.27 -9.28
C LEU A 165 12.24 -9.28 -10.44
N ASN A 166 12.63 -8.03 -10.20
CA ASN A 166 12.80 -7.05 -11.27
C ASN A 166 13.89 -7.52 -12.25
N GLU A 167 15.03 -7.97 -11.75
CA GLU A 167 16.14 -8.49 -12.55
C GLU A 167 15.76 -9.73 -13.37
N ARG A 168 15.03 -10.69 -12.78
CA ARG A 168 14.51 -11.89 -13.49
C ARG A 168 13.54 -11.53 -14.61
N CYS A 169 12.78 -10.46 -14.47
CA CYS A 169 11.93 -9.92 -15.53
C CYS A 169 12.72 -9.14 -16.60
N GLY A 170 14.06 -9.14 -16.54
CA GLY A 170 14.91 -8.38 -17.46
C GLY A 170 14.90 -6.87 -17.18
N LEU A 171 14.44 -6.45 -16.00
CA LEU A 171 14.43 -5.06 -15.54
C LEU A 171 15.67 -4.85 -14.64
N GLN A 172 16.87 -5.10 -15.19
CA GLN A 172 18.13 -4.83 -14.49
C GLN A 172 18.35 -3.32 -14.30
N SER A 173 17.76 -2.54 -15.19
CA SER A 173 17.55 -1.11 -15.09
C SER A 173 16.35 -0.77 -16.00
N GLY A 174 15.55 0.26 -15.72
CA GLY A 174 14.49 0.68 -16.65
C GLY A 174 15.00 1.09 -18.04
N SER A 175 16.32 1.27 -18.21
CA SER A 175 16.98 1.46 -19.51
C SER A 175 17.01 0.20 -20.39
N ASP A 176 17.01 -1.01 -19.81
CA ASP A 176 17.19 -2.25 -20.58
C ASP A 176 15.92 -2.70 -21.32
N TYR A 177 14.75 -2.38 -20.77
CA TYR A 177 13.45 -2.64 -21.40
C TYR A 177 13.31 -1.89 -22.75
N LEU A 178 13.93 -0.72 -22.87
CA LEU A 178 13.75 0.17 -24.02
C LEU A 178 14.70 -0.14 -25.16
N ARG A 179 15.91 -0.61 -24.87
CA ARG A 179 16.88 -1.05 -25.89
C ARG A 179 16.41 -2.27 -26.69
N ARG A 180 15.47 -3.06 -26.17
CA ARG A 180 14.90 -4.22 -26.89
C ARG A 180 13.66 -3.88 -27.74
N SER A 181 13.17 -2.65 -27.70
CA SER A 181 11.96 -2.21 -28.43
C SER A 181 12.28 -1.16 -29.49
N ASP A 182 13.22 -1.46 -30.38
CA ASP A 182 13.68 -0.56 -31.46
C ASP A 182 12.59 -0.12 -32.46
N LEU A 183 11.38 -0.67 -32.39
CA LEU A 183 10.29 -0.36 -33.31
C LEU A 183 9.28 0.69 -32.82
N LEU A 184 9.35 1.19 -31.58
CA LEU A 184 8.22 1.96 -31.01
C LEU A 184 8.53 3.36 -30.44
N TYR A 185 9.73 3.71 -29.98
CA TYR A 185 9.87 4.98 -29.24
C TYR A 185 11.24 5.69 -29.39
N ARG A 186 11.37 6.55 -30.41
CA ARG A 186 12.54 7.43 -30.59
C ARG A 186 12.48 8.78 -29.84
N ARG A 187 11.48 9.07 -28.99
CA ARG A 187 11.30 10.44 -28.43
C ARG A 187 10.68 10.54 -27.02
N ILE A 188 10.99 9.64 -26.09
CA ILE A 188 10.46 9.76 -24.71
C ILE A 188 11.62 9.80 -23.68
N PRO A 189 11.83 10.90 -22.93
CA PRO A 189 12.65 10.89 -21.72
C PRO A 189 11.95 10.11 -20.59
N PHE A 190 12.74 9.36 -19.82
CA PHE A 190 12.29 8.43 -18.79
C PHE A 190 12.73 8.88 -17.39
N TRP A 191 11.85 8.68 -16.41
CA TRP A 191 12.09 8.97 -14.99
C TRP A 191 11.51 7.84 -14.12
N TYR A 192 12.15 7.61 -12.96
CA TYR A 192 11.80 6.54 -12.02
C TYR A 192 11.07 7.11 -10.80
N ALA A 193 9.96 6.50 -10.42
CA ALA A 193 9.34 6.67 -9.11
C ALA A 193 8.86 5.30 -8.63
N GLY A 194 9.57 4.70 -7.67
CA GLY A 194 9.15 3.45 -7.05
C GLY A 194 8.00 3.70 -6.07
N LYS A 195 6.83 3.14 -6.34
CA LYS A 195 5.76 2.93 -5.35
C LYS A 195 5.31 1.48 -5.41
N GLY A 196 5.19 0.85 -4.23
CA GLY A 196 4.76 -0.53 -4.06
C GLY A 196 3.34 -0.80 -4.57
N HIS A 197 3.03 -2.08 -4.71
CA HIS A 197 1.79 -2.61 -5.28
C HIS A 197 0.51 -2.05 -4.61
N PRO A 198 -0.53 -1.67 -5.38
CA PRO A 198 -1.90 -1.78 -4.89
C PRO A 198 -2.29 -3.27 -4.90
N ALA A 199 -2.70 -3.80 -3.75
CA ALA A 199 -3.25 -5.14 -3.68
C ALA A 199 -4.65 -5.14 -4.34
N GLY A 200 -4.83 -6.03 -5.32
CA GLY A 200 -6.11 -6.72 -5.50
C GLY A 200 -7.27 -6.02 -6.23
N SER A 201 -7.11 -4.93 -6.98
CA SER A 201 -8.22 -4.47 -7.85
C SER A 201 -8.19 -5.17 -9.23
N ARG A 202 -8.87 -6.31 -9.36
CA ARG A 202 -9.31 -6.83 -10.66
C ARG A 202 -10.46 -5.97 -11.19
N ARG A 203 -10.19 -4.75 -11.65
CA ARG A 203 -11.06 -4.11 -12.64
C ARG A 203 -10.51 -4.45 -14.02
N ARG A 204 -11.19 -5.38 -14.71
CA ARG A 204 -10.97 -5.64 -16.15
C ARG A 204 -11.32 -4.37 -16.92
N GLY A 205 -10.34 -3.49 -17.11
CA GLY A 205 -10.35 -2.55 -18.23
C GLY A 205 -10.11 -3.37 -19.50
N LYS A 206 -11.09 -3.39 -20.40
CA LYS A 206 -10.94 -3.94 -21.75
C LYS A 206 -9.90 -3.09 -22.50
N PHE A 207 -8.63 -3.50 -22.46
CA PHE A 207 -7.70 -3.21 -23.54
C PHE A 207 -7.48 -4.52 -24.29
N GLY A 208 -8.22 -4.67 -25.39
CA GLY A 208 -7.96 -5.72 -26.37
C GLY A 208 -6.71 -5.36 -27.16
N LEU A 209 -5.59 -6.00 -26.83
CA LEU A 209 -4.47 -6.20 -27.74
C LEU A 209 -4.53 -7.66 -28.16
N GLY A 210 -5.26 -7.92 -29.24
CA GLY A 210 -5.20 -9.20 -29.93
C GLY A 210 -3.87 -9.29 -30.67
N CYS A 211 -2.92 -10.05 -30.14
CA CYS A 211 -1.90 -10.67 -30.97
C CYS A 211 -2.52 -11.96 -31.53
N GLY A 212 -2.88 -11.93 -32.80
CA GLY A 212 -3.31 -13.12 -33.50
C GLY A 212 -2.13 -14.07 -33.67
N ASP A 213 -2.31 -15.30 -33.24
CA ASP A 213 -1.63 -16.44 -33.82
C ASP A 213 -2.71 -17.34 -34.43
N ARG A 214 -2.85 -17.28 -35.75
CA ARG A 214 -3.77 -18.11 -36.54
C ARG A 214 -2.99 -19.34 -37.02
N SER A 215 -2.83 -20.30 -36.14
CA SER A 215 -2.56 -21.67 -36.57
C SER A 215 -3.12 -22.62 -35.52
N HIS A 216 -4.06 -23.45 -35.97
CA HIS A 216 -4.75 -24.51 -35.21
C HIS A 216 -5.97 -24.08 -34.38
N LEU A 217 -7.08 -23.83 -35.07
CA LEU A 217 -8.41 -24.16 -34.52
C LEU A 217 -8.98 -25.31 -35.35
N PRO A 218 -9.40 -26.44 -34.75
CA PRO A 218 -10.16 -27.47 -35.45
C PRO A 218 -11.56 -26.95 -35.77
N GLU A 219 -12.09 -27.35 -36.94
CA GLU A 219 -13.44 -27.05 -37.41
C GLU A 219 -14.48 -27.43 -36.36
N SER A 220 -15.22 -26.44 -35.86
CA SER A 220 -16.43 -26.68 -35.07
C SER A 220 -17.56 -27.04 -36.02
N THR A 221 -17.94 -28.31 -36.05
CA THR A 221 -19.19 -28.76 -36.66
C THR A 221 -20.36 -28.15 -35.89
N HIS A 222 -21.17 -27.40 -36.63
CA HIS A 222 -22.52 -27.00 -36.24
C HIS A 222 -23.35 -28.21 -35.85
N ASP A 223 -23.83 -28.25 -34.61
CA ASP A 223 -25.06 -28.95 -34.28
C ASP A 223 -26.12 -27.96 -33.82
N ARG A 224 -27.22 -28.00 -34.58
CA ARG A 224 -28.44 -27.22 -34.43
C ARG A 224 -29.25 -27.85 -33.30
N HIS A 225 -29.68 -27.06 -32.33
CA HIS A 225 -30.80 -27.42 -31.47
C HIS A 225 -32.09 -26.87 -32.08
N PRO A 226 -33.08 -27.71 -32.43
CA PRO A 226 -34.43 -27.25 -32.68
C PRO A 226 -35.25 -27.22 -31.37
N ASP A 227 -36.01 -26.15 -31.29
CA ASP A 227 -37.41 -26.08 -30.89
C ASP A 227 -37.83 -26.29 -29.43
N ARG A 228 -38.28 -25.15 -28.89
CA ARG A 228 -39.37 -25.03 -27.93
C ARG A 228 -40.66 -25.54 -28.55
N GLU A 229 -41.31 -26.48 -27.89
CA GLU A 229 -42.78 -26.56 -27.88
C GLU A 229 -43.25 -26.52 -26.44
N GLY A 230 -44.17 -25.60 -26.15
CA GLY A 230 -44.92 -25.58 -24.90
C GLY A 230 -46.20 -26.37 -25.04
N HIS A 231 -46.78 -26.79 -23.92
CA HIS A 231 -48.21 -27.06 -23.78
C HIS A 231 -48.58 -27.05 -22.30
N GLY A 232 -49.76 -26.49 -22.01
CA GLY A 232 -50.64 -26.92 -20.91
C GLY A 232 -50.43 -26.24 -19.58
#